data_AF-A0A3P7MVY9-F1
#
_entry.id   AF-A0A3P7MVY9-F1
#
_cell.length_a   1.000
_cell.length_b   1.000
_cell.length_c   1.000
_cell.angle_alpha   90.00
_cell.angle_beta   90.00
_cell.angle_gamma   90.00
#
_symmetry.space_group_name_H-M   'P 1'
#
loop_
_entity.id
_entity.type
_entity.pdbx_description
1 polymer ?
#
loop_
_entity_poly.entity_id
_entity_poly.type
_entity_poly.pdbx_seq_one_letter_code
_entity_poly.pdbx_strand_id
1 'polypeptide(L)'
;MWEDCSTLAPYEAEASFSNSPLLQQILNGRSYAVDSHLFPNDVDVAALTRLRHVMTSLTQNAREIYRLLAEFQLQAIEEAVQRRKTSTRGKKSKEVEEPVVQGMPLEELYWRCRDAFLVNSEVTLRAQLTEFKDHKLSPDGTELLKIPMDKESLKEVLQNKEAFG
;
A
#
# COMPACT_ATOMS: atom_id res chain seq x y z
N MET A 1 -46.15 2.33 17.86
CA MET A 1 -46.21 0.89 17.57
C MET A 1 -45.12 0.63 16.54
N TRP A 2 -44.22 -0.32 16.81
CA TRP A 2 -43.19 -0.72 15.84
C TRP A 2 -43.65 -2.04 15.23
N GLU A 3 -43.57 -2.17 13.91
CA GLU A 3 -43.98 -3.35 13.17
C GLU A 3 -42.75 -4.00 12.52
N ASP A 4 -42.75 -5.33 12.44
CA ASP A 4 -41.69 -6.10 11.77
C ASP A 4 -42.02 -6.25 10.28
N CYS A 5 -41.22 -5.59 9.45
CA CYS A 5 -41.36 -5.54 7.99
C CYS A 5 -40.11 -6.11 7.30
N SER A 6 -39.64 -7.28 7.72
CA SER A 6 -38.48 -7.96 7.11
C SER A 6 -38.83 -8.52 5.73
N THR A 7 -38.72 -7.70 4.67
CA THR A 7 -39.14 -8.07 3.30
C THR A 7 -38.11 -8.86 2.49
N LEU A 8 -36.86 -8.98 2.98
CA LEU A 8 -35.71 -9.60 2.28
C LEU A 8 -35.51 -9.12 0.82
N ALA A 9 -36.14 -8.02 0.43
CA ALA A 9 -36.01 -7.43 -0.88
C ALA A 9 -34.58 -6.88 -1.05
N PRO A 10 -34.02 -6.94 -2.27
CA PRO A 10 -32.70 -6.37 -2.52
C PRO A 10 -32.76 -4.84 -2.40
N TYR A 11 -31.84 -4.28 -1.64
CA TYR A 11 -31.71 -2.84 -1.39
C TYR A 11 -31.02 -2.12 -2.57
N GLU A 12 -31.46 -2.33 -3.82
CA GLU A 12 -30.75 -1.79 -4.98
C GLU A 12 -30.80 -0.25 -5.04
N ALA A 13 -31.97 0.34 -4.77
CA ALA A 13 -32.14 1.80 -4.79
C ALA A 13 -31.40 2.47 -3.62
N GLU A 14 -31.49 1.89 -2.43
CA GLU A 14 -30.86 2.38 -1.22
C GLU A 14 -29.34 2.20 -1.26
N ALA A 15 -28.86 1.08 -1.81
CA ALA A 15 -27.44 0.80 -1.94
C ALA A 15 -26.82 1.46 -3.18
N SER A 16 -27.60 2.02 -4.11
CA SER A 16 -27.10 2.67 -5.33
C SER A 16 -26.13 3.84 -5.03
N PHE A 17 -26.36 4.58 -3.94
CA PHE A 17 -25.50 5.68 -3.52
C PHE A 17 -24.15 5.20 -2.99
N SER A 18 -24.12 4.05 -2.31
CA SER A 18 -22.90 3.43 -1.79
C SER A 18 -22.17 2.58 -2.85
N ASN A 19 -22.91 2.03 -3.82
CA ASN A 19 -22.42 1.18 -4.90
C ASN A 19 -22.26 1.92 -6.23
N SER A 20 -22.08 3.24 -6.20
CA SER A 20 -21.85 4.01 -7.43
C SER A 20 -20.74 3.34 -8.25
N PRO A 21 -20.96 3.02 -9.53
CA PRO A 21 -20.01 2.27 -10.35
C PRO A 21 -18.69 3.04 -10.49
N LEU A 22 -18.76 4.38 -10.51
CA LEU A 22 -17.60 5.26 -10.48
C LEU A 22 -16.84 5.15 -9.15
N LEU A 23 -17.55 5.10 -8.02
CA LEU A 23 -16.94 4.91 -6.71
C LEU A 23 -16.45 3.48 -6.50
N GLN A 24 -17.06 2.46 -7.09
CA GLN A 24 -16.52 1.09 -7.08
C GLN A 24 -15.24 1.01 -7.90
N GLN A 25 -15.21 1.67 -9.06
CA GLN A 25 -14.04 1.78 -9.92
C GLN A 25 -12.89 2.56 -9.25
N ILE A 26 -13.20 3.60 -8.47
CA ILE A 26 -12.20 4.44 -7.78
C ILE A 26 -11.81 3.88 -6.39
N LEU A 27 -12.78 3.56 -5.54
CA LEU A 27 -12.60 3.29 -4.10
C LEU A 27 -12.64 1.81 -3.72
N ASN A 28 -13.30 0.93 -4.50
CA ASN A 28 -13.51 -0.45 -4.05
C ASN A 28 -12.83 -1.55 -4.84
N GLY A 29 -12.33 -1.35 -6.06
CA GLY A 29 -11.22 -2.13 -6.65
C GLY A 29 -11.37 -3.66 -6.68
N ARG A 30 -12.52 -4.20 -6.31
CA ARG A 30 -12.89 -5.56 -6.61
C ARG A 30 -13.24 -5.54 -8.07
N SER A 31 -12.27 -5.95 -8.88
CA SER A 31 -12.56 -6.74 -10.07
C SER A 31 -13.60 -7.80 -9.67
N TYR A 32 -14.88 -7.52 -9.90
CA TYR A 32 -15.90 -8.56 -9.94
C TYR A 32 -16.07 -9.11 -11.37
N ALA A 33 -15.18 -8.75 -12.30
CA ALA A 33 -15.31 -9.17 -13.71
C ALA A 33 -14.04 -9.04 -14.58
N VAL A 34 -12.83 -9.05 -14.01
CA VAL A 34 -11.62 -9.22 -14.84
C VAL A 34 -10.88 -10.45 -14.35
N ASP A 35 -10.95 -11.47 -15.21
CA ASP A 35 -10.20 -12.72 -15.16
C ASP A 35 -8.77 -12.44 -14.67
N SER A 36 -8.42 -12.97 -13.50
CA SER A 36 -7.11 -12.79 -12.87
C SER A 36 -5.96 -13.32 -13.72
N HIS A 37 -6.26 -13.99 -14.84
CA HIS A 37 -5.31 -14.52 -15.80
C HIS A 37 -4.82 -13.53 -16.88
N LEU A 38 -5.42 -12.34 -17.00
CA LEU A 38 -5.02 -11.37 -18.05
C LEU A 38 -3.88 -10.43 -17.64
N PHE A 39 -3.55 -10.37 -16.35
CA PHE A 39 -2.35 -9.69 -15.87
C PHE A 39 -1.34 -10.75 -15.42
N PRO A 40 -0.14 -10.83 -16.01
CA PRO A 40 0.85 -11.86 -15.71
C PRO A 40 1.47 -11.75 -14.31
N ASN A 41 1.10 -10.71 -13.56
CA ASN A 41 1.63 -10.33 -12.25
C ASN A 41 0.41 -10.11 -11.34
N ASP A 42 0.43 -10.58 -10.09
CA ASP A 42 -0.63 -10.44 -9.08
C ASP A 42 -0.73 -8.98 -8.57
N VAL A 43 -0.75 -8.02 -9.50
CA VAL A 43 -0.69 -6.59 -9.24
C VAL A 43 -2.08 -6.07 -8.97
N ASP A 44 -2.27 -5.44 -7.81
CA ASP A 44 -3.52 -4.78 -7.47
C ASP A 44 -3.63 -3.43 -8.20
N VAL A 45 -4.11 -3.48 -9.43
CA VAL A 45 -4.32 -2.32 -10.32
C VAL A 45 -5.19 -1.24 -9.66
N ALA A 46 -6.13 -1.63 -8.80
CA ALA A 46 -6.99 -0.68 -8.10
C ALA A 46 -6.24 0.05 -6.98
N ALA A 47 -5.45 -0.67 -6.18
CA ALA A 47 -4.58 -0.05 -5.18
C ALA A 47 -3.57 0.90 -5.84
N LEU A 48 -2.97 0.49 -6.97
CA LEU A 48 -2.06 1.34 -7.75
C LEU A 48 -2.74 2.61 -8.26
N THR A 49 -3.95 2.49 -8.79
CA THR A 49 -4.70 3.64 -9.31
C THR A 49 -5.01 4.62 -8.18
N ARG A 50 -5.48 4.13 -7.03
CA ARG A 50 -5.73 4.98 -5.85
C ARG A 50 -4.47 5.67 -5.37
N LEU A 51 -3.39 4.91 -5.21
CA LEU A 51 -2.11 5.45 -4.79
C LEU A 51 -1.63 6.54 -5.76
N ARG A 52 -1.72 6.33 -7.07
CA ARG A 52 -1.38 7.34 -8.07
C ARG A 52 -2.18 8.63 -7.87
N HIS A 53 -3.48 8.54 -7.65
CA HIS A 53 -4.30 9.73 -7.38
C HIS A 53 -3.92 10.41 -6.07
N VAL A 54 -3.68 9.65 -5.00
CA VAL A 54 -3.23 10.21 -3.71
C VAL A 54 -1.86 10.89 -3.87
N MET A 55 -0.92 10.29 -4.60
CA MET A 55 0.40 10.86 -4.84
C MET A 55 0.36 12.22 -5.54
N THR A 56 -0.62 12.44 -6.43
CA THR A 56 -0.81 13.75 -7.07
C THR A 56 -1.29 14.83 -6.10
N SER A 57 -2.03 14.48 -5.03
CA SER A 57 -2.47 15.45 -4.03
C SER A 57 -1.42 15.73 -2.94
N LEU A 58 -0.46 14.83 -2.76
CA LEU A 58 0.61 14.95 -1.77
C LEU A 58 1.64 16.03 -2.15
N THR A 59 2.34 16.57 -1.14
CA THR A 59 3.49 17.47 -1.36
C THR A 59 4.70 16.72 -1.93
N GLN A 60 5.65 17.42 -2.59
CA GLN A 60 6.85 16.77 -3.12
C GLN A 60 7.65 16.05 -2.02
N ASN A 61 7.81 16.68 -0.85
CA ASN A 61 8.52 16.06 0.27
C ASN A 61 7.81 14.78 0.74
N ALA A 62 6.48 14.79 0.81
CA ALA A 62 5.70 13.59 1.14
C ALA A 62 5.92 12.45 0.14
N ARG A 63 5.93 12.77 -1.17
CA ARG A 63 6.22 11.79 -2.23
C ARG A 63 7.60 11.18 -2.07
N GLU A 64 8.61 11.98 -1.79
CA GLU A 64 9.98 11.48 -1.58
C GLU A 64 10.11 10.65 -0.28
N ILE A 65 9.42 11.04 0.80
CA ILE A 65 9.37 10.23 2.04
C ILE A 65 8.75 8.86 1.74
N TYR A 66 7.66 8.82 0.95
CA TYR A 66 7.04 7.57 0.53
C TYR A 66 7.98 6.73 -0.35
N ARG A 67 8.71 7.35 -1.28
CA ARG A 67 9.73 6.67 -2.10
C ARG A 67 10.78 6.01 -1.22
N LEU A 68 11.36 6.73 -0.26
CA LEU A 68 12.37 6.19 0.66
C LEU A 68 11.85 4.96 1.44
N LEU A 69 10.59 5.02 1.89
CA LEU A 69 9.96 3.90 2.59
C LEU A 69 9.77 2.69 1.66
N ALA A 70 9.31 2.91 0.43
CA ALA A 70 9.10 1.86 -0.56
C ALA A 70 10.41 1.18 -0.98
N GLU A 71 11.48 1.96 -1.20
CA GLU A 71 12.81 1.46 -1.52
C GLU A 71 13.38 0.59 -0.40
N PHE A 72 13.25 1.03 0.86
CA PHE A 72 13.67 0.24 2.01
C PHE A 72 12.90 -1.08 2.10
N GLN A 73 11.58 -1.04 1.90
CA GLN A 73 10.76 -2.25 1.94
C GLN A 73 11.17 -3.24 0.84
N LEU A 74 11.44 -2.77 -0.38
CA LEU A 74 11.93 -3.62 -1.47
C LEU A 74 13.30 -4.22 -1.18
N GLN A 75 14.23 -3.42 -0.65
CA GLN A 75 15.56 -3.90 -0.26
C GLN A 75 15.44 -4.98 0.83
N ALA A 76 14.61 -4.75 1.86
CA ALA A 76 14.39 -5.72 2.92
C ALA A 76 13.77 -7.04 2.41
N ILE A 77 12.82 -6.96 1.46
CA ILE A 77 12.28 -8.15 0.77
C ILE A 77 13.40 -8.89 0.02
N GLU A 78 14.24 -8.17 -0.73
CA GLU A 78 15.30 -8.76 -1.53
C GLU A 78 16.39 -9.43 -0.68
N GLU A 79 16.83 -8.78 0.39
CA GLU A 79 17.77 -9.36 1.35
C GLU A 79 17.21 -10.62 2.04
N ALA A 80 15.92 -10.64 2.38
CA ALA A 80 15.26 -11.81 2.95
C ALA A 80 15.24 -13.00 1.95
N VAL A 81 15.01 -12.72 0.66
CA VAL A 81 15.08 -13.73 -0.40
C VAL A 81 16.51 -14.27 -0.58
N GLN A 82 17.53 -13.41 -0.52
CA GLN A 82 18.93 -13.84 -0.64
C GLN A 82 19.38 -14.72 0.54
N ARG A 83 19.02 -14.35 1.78
CA ARG A 83 19.28 -15.18 2.98
C ARG A 83 18.66 -16.57 2.88
N ARG A 84 17.46 -16.70 2.30
CA ARG A 84 16.84 -18.00 2.04
C ARG A 84 17.65 -18.82 1.03
N LYS A 85 18.02 -18.24 -0.12
CA LYS A 85 18.80 -18.91 -1.17
C LYS A 85 20.13 -19.49 -0.69
N THR A 86 20.84 -18.80 0.22
CA THR A 86 22.11 -19.30 0.77
C THR A 86 21.90 -20.44 1.77
N SER A 87 20.78 -20.44 2.51
CA SER A 87 20.45 -21.49 3.50
C SER A 87 19.82 -22.76 2.91
N THR A 88 19.14 -22.69 1.77
CA THR A 88 18.37 -23.82 1.19
C THR A 88 19.13 -24.68 0.16
N ARG A 89 20.47 -24.80 0.26
CA ARG A 89 21.23 -25.73 -0.60
C ARG A 89 21.01 -27.22 -0.27
N GLY A 90 20.23 -27.53 0.76
CA GLY A 90 19.72 -28.87 1.02
C GLY A 90 18.37 -28.81 1.74
N LYS A 91 17.36 -29.53 1.22
CA LYS A 91 16.00 -29.75 1.74
C LYS A 91 14.90 -28.85 1.16
N LYS A 92 14.16 -29.44 0.23
CA LYS A 92 13.00 -28.90 -0.49
C LYS A 92 11.72 -29.36 0.23
N SER A 93 11.07 -28.46 0.94
CA SER A 93 9.67 -28.56 1.41
C SER A 93 9.21 -27.12 1.67
N LYS A 94 8.51 -26.50 0.72
CA LYS A 94 7.04 -26.35 0.72
C LYS A 94 6.56 -25.49 1.90
N GLU A 95 6.49 -24.18 1.66
CA GLU A 95 5.31 -23.32 1.86
C GLU A 95 5.64 -21.90 1.39
N VAL A 96 4.74 -21.33 0.59
CA VAL A 96 4.85 -20.03 -0.07
C VAL A 96 4.45 -18.97 0.95
N GLU A 97 5.28 -18.79 1.97
CA GLU A 97 5.11 -17.66 2.88
C GLU A 97 6.08 -16.54 2.48
N GLU A 98 5.48 -15.48 1.91
CA GLU A 98 6.08 -14.15 1.75
C GLU A 98 6.94 -13.86 2.99
N PRO A 99 8.21 -13.46 2.83
CA PRO A 99 9.02 -13.09 3.99
C PRO A 99 8.28 -12.00 4.76
N VAL A 100 7.99 -12.25 6.04
CA VAL A 100 7.40 -11.23 6.92
C VAL A 100 8.46 -10.17 7.14
N VAL A 101 8.50 -9.20 6.24
CA VAL A 101 9.41 -8.06 6.34
C VAL A 101 8.90 -7.18 7.47
N GLN A 102 9.74 -7.09 8.50
CA GLN A 102 9.57 -6.16 9.60
C GLN A 102 9.66 -4.73 9.03
N GLY A 103 8.67 -3.89 9.36
CA GLY A 103 8.62 -2.51 8.88
C GLY A 103 9.81 -1.68 9.34
N MET A 104 9.99 -0.49 8.74
CA MET A 104 11.03 0.45 9.16
C MET A 104 10.64 1.10 10.49
N PRO A 105 11.53 1.18 11.50
CA PRO A 105 11.25 1.93 12.70
C PRO A 105 11.16 3.43 12.40
N LEU A 106 10.27 4.15 13.10
CA LEU A 106 10.08 5.60 12.91
C LEU A 106 11.39 6.40 13.02
N GLU A 107 12.26 6.02 13.95
CA GLU A 107 13.56 6.68 14.17
C GLU A 107 14.49 6.56 12.96
N GLU A 108 14.58 5.37 12.35
CA GLU A 108 15.37 5.15 11.14
C GLU A 108 14.83 5.96 9.96
N LEU A 109 13.50 6.03 9.81
CA LEU A 109 12.89 6.88 8.78
C LEU A 109 13.24 8.35 9.01
N TYR A 110 13.16 8.82 10.26
CA TYR A 110 13.50 10.19 10.61
C TYR A 110 14.96 10.53 10.24
N TRP A 111 15.91 9.63 10.55
CA TRP A 111 17.31 9.82 10.18
C TRP A 111 17.51 9.91 8.67
N ARG A 112 16.90 9.00 7.89
CA ARG A 112 16.98 9.01 6.42
C ARG A 112 16.35 10.26 5.81
N CYS A 113 15.18 10.67 6.30
CA CYS A 113 14.51 11.89 5.85
C CYS A 113 15.34 13.14 6.15
N ARG A 114 16.04 13.18 7.28
CA ARG A 114 16.91 14.29 7.66
C ARG A 114 18.17 14.34 6.80
N ASP A 115 18.78 13.21 6.49
CA ASP A 115 19.94 13.10 5.61
C ASP A 115 19.61 13.53 4.17
N ALA A 116 18.41 13.20 3.70
CA ALA A 116 17.87 13.63 2.40
C ALA A 116 17.24 15.04 2.41
N PHE A 117 17.33 15.79 3.52
CA PHE A 117 16.75 17.13 3.69
C PHE A 117 15.23 17.23 3.41
N LEU A 118 14.48 16.15 3.59
CA LEU A 118 13.04 16.11 3.33
C LEU A 118 12.21 16.73 4.47
N VAL A 119 12.75 16.68 5.69
CA VAL A 119 12.03 17.05 6.92
C VAL A 119 12.94 17.82 7.88
N ASN A 120 12.39 18.83 8.57
CA ASN A 120 13.12 19.67 9.53
C ASN A 120 13.01 19.20 10.99
N SER A 121 11.96 18.46 11.36
CA SER A 121 11.65 18.05 12.73
C SER A 121 10.80 16.78 12.76
N GLU A 122 10.79 16.06 13.87
CA GLU A 122 9.97 14.85 13.97
C GLU A 122 8.47 15.16 13.88
N VAL A 123 8.04 16.35 14.31
CA VAL A 123 6.65 16.80 14.24
C VAL A 123 6.18 16.89 12.79
N THR A 124 7.01 17.44 11.89
CA THR A 124 6.67 17.53 10.47
C THR A 124 6.65 16.16 9.80
N LEU A 125 7.53 15.23 10.19
CA LEU A 125 7.45 13.83 9.74
C LEU A 125 6.13 13.18 10.19
N ARG A 126 5.77 13.33 11.47
CA ARG A 126 4.52 12.75 12.01
C ARG A 126 3.27 13.31 11.35
N ALA A 127 3.27 14.59 10.96
CA ALA A 127 2.17 15.16 10.19
C ALA A 127 2.01 14.48 8.82
N GLN A 128 3.11 14.26 8.09
CA GLN A 128 3.11 13.53 6.81
C GLN A 128 2.66 12.07 6.97
N LEU A 129 3.12 11.41 8.05
CA LEU A 129 2.68 10.05 8.35
C LEU A 129 1.19 9.97 8.72
N THR A 130 0.64 11.02 9.34
CA THR A 130 -0.80 11.09 9.62
C THR A 130 -1.59 11.21 8.32
N GLU A 131 -1.12 12.02 7.38
CA GLU A 131 -1.72 12.12 6.03
C GLU A 131 -1.70 10.75 5.31
N PHE A 132 -0.61 9.98 5.43
CA PHE A 132 -0.56 8.62 4.89
C PHE A 132 -1.56 7.67 5.56
N LYS A 133 -1.80 7.81 6.86
CA LYS A 133 -2.82 7.02 7.58
C LYS A 133 -4.23 7.38 7.15
N ASP A 134 -4.53 8.67 7.01
CA ASP A 134 -5.83 9.15 6.55
C ASP A 134 -6.17 8.63 5.14
N HIS A 135 -5.14 8.46 4.30
CA HIS A 135 -5.24 7.86 2.97
C HIS A 135 -5.11 6.33 2.93
N LYS A 136 -5.05 5.66 4.09
CA LYS A 136 -4.89 4.19 4.23
C LYS A 136 -3.64 3.62 3.54
N LEU A 137 -2.58 4.43 3.44
CA LEU A 137 -1.30 4.03 2.83
C LEU A 137 -0.35 3.34 3.82
N SER A 138 -0.62 3.42 5.12
CA SER A 138 0.15 2.75 6.17
C SER A 138 -0.77 2.14 7.22
N PRO A 139 -0.51 0.91 7.71
CA PRO A 139 -1.28 0.30 8.77
C PRO A 139 -1.05 1.04 10.11
N ASP A 140 -2.02 0.96 11.02
CA ASP A 140 -2.11 1.77 12.25
C ASP A 140 -0.92 1.70 13.23
N GLY A 141 0.05 0.80 12.99
CA GLY A 141 1.26 0.66 13.79
C GLY A 141 2.07 1.96 13.86
N THR A 142 2.22 2.49 15.08
CA THR A 142 2.98 3.73 15.34
C THR A 142 4.49 3.56 15.25
N GLU A 143 5.00 2.34 15.38
CA GLU A 143 6.44 2.10 15.55
C GLU A 143 7.10 1.47 14.32
N LEU A 144 6.37 0.67 13.53
CA LEU A 144 6.89 -0.01 12.35
C LEU A 144 6.08 0.38 11.12
N LEU A 145 6.68 1.21 10.28
CA LEU A 145 6.08 1.71 9.05
C LEU A 145 6.26 0.67 7.94
N LYS A 146 5.14 0.24 7.37
CA LYS A 146 5.09 -0.70 6.24
C LYS A 146 4.03 -0.22 5.25
N ILE A 147 4.30 -0.39 3.96
CA ILE A 147 3.31 -0.16 2.91
C ILE A 147 2.60 -1.49 2.66
N PRO A 148 1.25 -1.56 2.74
CA PRO A 148 0.47 -2.77 2.53
C PRO A 148 0.31 -3.05 1.03
N MET A 149 1.43 -3.29 0.35
CA MET A 149 1.49 -3.62 -1.08
C MET A 149 2.47 -4.77 -1.33
N ASP A 150 2.18 -5.54 -2.37
CA ASP A 150 3.06 -6.60 -2.85
C ASP A 150 4.32 -6.02 -3.53
N LYS A 151 5.32 -6.89 -3.70
CA LYS A 151 6.61 -6.50 -4.27
C LYS A 151 6.49 -5.98 -5.70
N GLU A 152 5.57 -6.51 -6.49
CA GLU A 152 5.45 -6.21 -7.91
C GLU A 152 4.81 -4.83 -8.10
N SER A 153 3.73 -4.56 -7.38
CA SER A 153 3.09 -3.24 -7.31
C SER A 153 4.03 -2.17 -6.76
N LEU A 154 4.81 -2.44 -5.71
CA LEU A 154 5.81 -1.49 -5.19
C LEU A 154 6.87 -1.10 -6.24
N LYS A 155 7.33 -2.08 -7.04
CA LYS A 155 8.27 -1.81 -8.14
C LYS A 155 7.65 -0.97 -9.23
N GLU A 156 6.40 -1.25 -9.60
CA GLU A 156 5.68 -0.48 -10.62
C GLU A 156 5.52 0.98 -10.20
N VAL A 157 5.14 1.23 -8.95
CA VAL A 157 5.04 2.57 -8.37
C VAL A 157 6.36 3.32 -8.52
N LEU A 158 7.48 2.72 -8.08
CA LEU A 158 8.79 3.38 -8.14
C LEU A 158 9.29 3.64 -9.56
N GLN A 159 8.96 2.75 -10.51
CA GLN A 159 9.31 2.93 -11.93
C GLN A 159 8.49 4.05 -12.58
N ASN A 160 7.30 4.32 -12.06
CA ASN A 160 6.43 5.36 -12.58
C ASN A 160 6.92 6.76 -12.16
N LYS A 161 7.75 7.38 -13.01
CA LYS A 161 8.26 8.72 -12.80
C LYS A 161 7.17 9.80 -12.76
N GLU A 162 6.01 9.58 -13.36
CA GLU A 162 4.89 10.54 -13.35
C GLU A 162 4.21 10.67 -11.98
N ALA A 163 4.33 9.66 -11.12
CA ALA A 163 3.76 9.69 -9.76
C ALA A 163 4.64 10.45 -8.76
N PHE A 164 5.91 10.73 -9.11
CA PHE A 164 6.91 11.30 -8.21
C PHE A 164 7.64 12.53 -8.77
N GLY A 165 7.46 12.86 -10.05
CA GLY A 165 8.08 13.98 -10.74
C GLY A 165 7.29 15.28 -10.64
#